data_AF-A0A2U3EJM9-F1
#
_entry.id   AF-A0A2U3EJM9-F1
#
_cell.length_a   1.000
_cell.length_b   1.000
_cell.length_c   1.000
_cell.angle_alpha   90.00
_cell.angle_beta   90.00
_cell.angle_gamma   90.00
#
_symmetry.space_group_name_H-M   'P 1'
#
loop_
_entity.id
_entity.type
_entity.pdbx_description
1 polymer ?
#
loop_
_entity_poly.entity_id
_entity_poly.type
_entity_poly.pdbx_seq_one_letter_code
_entity_poly.pdbx_strand_id
1 'polypeptide(L)'
;MIRPATRRAPQLPATELCPGAHQRRFKTFVRHVDKNNQVYYTLANRRPRPDPASPAQHEFFSMPDLLLDLDAEGTVGVRPFDEEADERRLKEKWPAEPLKRAAVKARVEQFEEQVYESRRRARQLWSQPTNIWRITPHDVLSAALRGAPSSDESVQLGASEAVSGPVAGTSVLVQLRIENGIPPHALDEDQQLLRWMLLRQHSLQHSRESRDEAAPTPTQLTEALRKQSSIMEIRRLIFQCLVAGTSVDGFSSLGRSKPNLSLEVRQACERALDEDPTPGRQNLEALTAIGNLAARLASLGTDIGASLYGLGLRLAAEAGLPETLSEWFHRGYEAQIWIVDAGSSKDVISSLSAINSILADQQHAAMNSIPQRQLIFQLLTGIDENDALSPESFRGLVMLYLQQGTPGHAPSSLAAYLSYVSLLGHLGAARTLWKEWRLSAPQARALAGTQNTKGDAIDVAFAEAVRCASRVIAAGDDETAPDLSLDECARLDYHAIEMHDTGAWYDAPGHTPESALAAAALDMPLDICIERVRQMRPL
;
A
#
# COMPACT_ATOMS: atom_id res chain seq x y z
N MET A 1 -36.14 47.03 46.42
CA MET A 1 -35.47 48.20 45.80
C MET A 1 -35.18 47.83 44.34
N ILE A 2 -36.06 48.20 43.41
CA ILE A 2 -36.08 49.45 42.62
C ILE A 2 -35.04 49.45 41.48
N ARG A 3 -35.62 49.31 40.27
CA ARG A 3 -35.23 49.68 38.88
C ARG A 3 -34.21 50.85 38.74
N PRO A 4 -33.50 51.03 37.58
CA PRO A 4 -34.19 51.22 36.30
C PRO A 4 -33.53 50.83 34.97
N ALA A 5 -34.45 50.68 34.02
CA ALA A 5 -34.27 50.71 32.58
C ALA A 5 -34.05 52.14 32.07
N THR A 6 -33.38 52.29 30.92
CA THR A 6 -33.63 53.34 29.90
C THR A 6 -32.83 52.95 28.65
N ARG A 7 -33.50 52.54 27.56
CA ARG A 7 -33.98 53.35 26.42
C ARG A 7 -32.97 53.35 25.25
N ARG A 8 -33.36 52.73 24.13
CA ARG A 8 -33.80 53.44 22.92
C ARG A 8 -34.24 52.44 21.85
N ALA A 9 -35.50 52.55 21.43
CA ALA A 9 -35.96 52.05 20.14
C ALA A 9 -35.56 53.03 19.04
N PRO A 10 -35.41 52.54 17.79
CA PRO A 10 -35.92 53.24 16.60
C PRO A 10 -36.94 52.33 15.89
N GLN A 11 -38.20 52.78 15.78
CA GLN A 11 -38.82 53.33 14.57
C GLN A 11 -38.98 52.32 13.41
N LEU A 12 -40.22 51.83 13.27
CA LEU A 12 -40.87 51.44 12.00
C LEU A 12 -41.84 52.59 11.64
N PRO A 13 -42.25 52.84 10.37
CA PRO A 13 -42.50 51.80 9.36
C PRO A 13 -42.15 52.14 7.89
N ALA A 14 -41.96 51.10 7.09
CA ALA A 14 -42.46 51.05 5.72
C ALA A 14 -42.95 49.62 5.48
N THR A 15 -44.26 49.51 5.27
CA THR A 15 -45.01 48.29 4.99
C THR A 15 -44.59 47.69 3.66
N GLU A 16 -43.95 46.52 3.71
CA GLU A 16 -44.04 45.52 2.64
C GLU A 16 -44.52 44.20 3.25
N LEU A 17 -45.62 43.70 2.68
CA LEU A 17 -46.28 42.47 3.05
C LEU A 17 -45.40 41.28 2.65
N CYS A 18 -44.97 40.48 3.63
CA CYS A 18 -44.53 39.09 3.41
C CYS A 18 -45.08 38.21 4.55
N PRO A 19 -45.91 37.19 4.25
CA PRO A 19 -46.54 36.31 5.22
C PRO A 19 -45.58 35.18 5.62
N GLY A 20 -45.55 34.85 6.92
CA GLY A 20 -44.73 33.78 7.46
C GLY A 20 -43.78 34.24 8.56
N ALA A 21 -44.23 35.11 9.47
CA ALA A 21 -43.52 35.39 10.70
C ALA A 21 -43.26 34.05 11.44
N HIS A 22 -41.99 33.68 11.56
CA HIS A 22 -41.53 32.59 12.41
C HIS A 22 -42.18 32.73 13.79
N GLN A 23 -43.16 31.88 14.11
CA GLN A 23 -43.62 31.72 15.48
C GLN A 23 -42.39 31.29 16.30
N ARG A 24 -41.83 32.24 17.06
CA ARG A 24 -40.85 31.96 18.10
C ARG A 24 -41.51 30.97 19.05
N ARG A 25 -41.15 29.69 18.93
CA ARG A 25 -41.67 28.63 19.79
C ARG A 25 -41.29 28.96 21.23
N PHE A 26 -42.28 29.35 22.03
CA PHE A 26 -42.09 29.59 23.45
C PHE A 26 -41.83 28.25 24.15
N LYS A 27 -40.66 28.11 24.79
CA LYS A 27 -40.34 26.93 25.60
C LYS A 27 -41.29 26.91 26.81
N THR A 28 -42.13 25.89 26.92
CA THR A 28 -43.01 25.70 28.07
C THR A 28 -42.26 24.95 29.16
N PHE A 29 -42.24 25.48 30.38
CA PHE A 29 -41.57 24.87 31.52
C PHE A 29 -42.59 24.29 32.50
N VAL A 30 -42.35 23.06 32.97
CA VAL A 30 -43.14 22.41 34.02
C VAL A 30 -42.47 22.71 35.37
N ARG A 31 -43.25 23.25 36.29
CA ARG A 31 -42.81 23.53 37.66
C ARG A 31 -42.87 22.24 38.48
N HIS A 32 -41.76 21.88 39.11
CA HIS A 32 -41.65 20.79 40.07
C HIS A 32 -41.30 21.33 41.45
N VAL A 33 -41.65 20.56 42.48
CA VAL A 33 -41.25 20.82 43.86
C VAL A 33 -40.59 19.55 44.37
N ASP A 34 -39.33 19.64 44.77
CA ASP A 34 -38.58 18.51 45.32
C ASP A 34 -39.03 18.20 46.76
N LYS A 35 -38.59 17.07 47.31
CA LYS A 35 -38.85 16.60 48.69
C LYS A 35 -38.45 17.63 49.76
N ASN A 36 -37.55 18.56 49.42
CA ASN A 36 -37.10 19.66 50.28
C ASN A 36 -37.90 20.96 50.08
N ASN A 37 -39.09 20.88 49.45
CA ASN A 37 -39.96 22.02 49.14
C ASN A 37 -39.34 23.11 48.24
N GLN A 38 -38.26 22.79 47.53
CA GLN A 38 -37.62 23.71 46.59
C GLN A 38 -38.22 23.57 45.19
N VAL A 39 -38.55 24.71 44.59
CA VAL A 39 -39.19 24.78 43.27
C VAL A 39 -38.12 24.81 42.18
N TYR A 40 -38.20 23.91 41.21
CA TYR A 40 -37.38 23.94 40.00
C TYR A 40 -38.22 23.70 38.74
N TYR A 41 -37.69 24.07 37.58
CA TYR A 41 -38.42 24.04 36.31
C TYR A 41 -37.72 23.09 35.31
N THR A 42 -38.47 22.20 34.67
CA THR A 42 -37.97 21.35 33.57
C THR A 42 -38.66 21.73 32.25
N LEU A 43 -38.02 21.50 31.11
CA LEU A 43 -38.67 21.72 29.82
C LEU A 43 -39.77 20.66 29.60
N ALA A 44 -40.97 21.09 29.22
CA ALA A 44 -42.05 20.18 28.85
C ALA A 44 -41.69 19.44 27.54
N ASN A 45 -41.36 18.14 27.62
CA ASN A 45 -41.20 17.30 26.43
C ASN A 45 -42.58 17.05 25.80
N ARG A 46 -42.92 17.79 24.73
CA ARG A 46 -44.21 17.70 24.03
C ARG A 46 -44.38 16.49 23.11
N ARG A 47 -43.55 15.46 23.20
CA ARG A 47 -43.81 14.20 22.50
C ARG A 47 -43.83 13.06 23.51
N PRO A 48 -44.95 12.33 23.65
CA PRO A 48 -44.92 11.01 24.26
C PRO A 48 -43.79 10.23 23.57
N ARG A 49 -42.92 9.57 24.35
CA ARG A 49 -42.06 8.54 23.76
C ARG A 49 -43.01 7.51 23.15
N PRO A 50 -42.92 7.21 21.84
CA PRO A 50 -43.69 6.12 21.27
C PRO A 50 -43.38 4.85 22.05
N ASP A 51 -44.42 4.09 22.37
CA ASP A 51 -44.28 2.78 22.98
C ASP A 51 -43.44 1.91 22.03
N PRO A 52 -42.35 1.27 22.48
CA PRO A 52 -41.46 0.52 21.58
C PRO A 52 -42.15 -0.67 20.88
N ALA A 53 -43.34 -1.06 21.33
CA ALA A 53 -44.17 -2.11 20.74
C ALA A 53 -45.26 -1.59 19.78
N SER A 54 -45.46 -0.27 19.65
CA SER A 54 -46.44 0.29 18.73
C SER A 54 -45.83 0.36 17.31
N PRO A 55 -46.49 -0.19 16.27
CA PRO A 55 -46.02 -0.02 14.90
C PRO A 55 -45.98 1.47 14.58
N ALA A 56 -44.87 1.94 14.01
CA ALA A 56 -44.73 3.33 13.61
C ALA A 56 -45.90 3.71 12.70
N GLN A 57 -46.80 4.54 13.19
CA GLN A 57 -47.87 5.08 12.37
C GLN A 57 -47.28 6.23 11.55
N HIS A 58 -46.86 5.93 10.32
CA HIS A 58 -46.49 6.95 9.36
C HIS A 58 -47.77 7.64 8.89
N GLU A 59 -48.06 8.81 9.46
CA GLU A 59 -49.08 9.71 8.96
C GLU A 59 -48.63 10.24 7.60
N PHE A 60 -49.18 9.69 6.52
CA PHE A 60 -48.87 10.11 5.14
C PHE A 60 -49.35 11.54 4.82
N PHE A 61 -50.18 12.10 5.68
CA PHE A 61 -50.74 13.44 5.54
C PHE A 61 -50.58 14.16 6.87
N SER A 62 -49.71 15.17 6.94
CA SER A 62 -49.78 16.15 8.03
C SER A 62 -50.67 17.30 7.56
N MET A 63 -51.85 17.43 8.16
CA MET A 63 -52.71 18.59 7.89
C MET A 63 -52.06 19.84 8.50
N PRO A 64 -51.93 20.96 7.77
CA PRO A 64 -51.42 22.20 8.36
C PRO A 64 -52.32 22.66 9.51
N ASP A 65 -51.73 23.14 10.61
CA ASP A 65 -52.46 23.71 11.77
C ASP A 65 -53.33 24.94 11.40
N LEU A 66 -53.21 25.43 10.16
CA LEU A 66 -54.05 26.46 9.59
C LEU A 66 -55.07 25.79 8.64
N LEU A 67 -56.12 25.20 9.21
CA LEU A 67 -57.36 25.01 8.46
C LEU A 67 -57.94 26.40 8.18
N LEU A 68 -57.80 26.86 6.95
CA LEU A 68 -58.69 27.90 6.43
C LEU A 68 -60.03 27.22 6.20
N ASP A 69 -60.94 27.34 7.16
CA ASP A 69 -62.36 26.99 6.98
C ASP A 69 -62.98 27.96 5.96
N LEU A 70 -62.65 27.75 4.68
CA LEU A 70 -63.34 28.37 3.55
C LEU A 70 -64.76 27.79 3.39
N ASP A 71 -65.04 26.70 4.11
CA ASP A 71 -66.24 25.88 4.01
C ASP A 71 -67.09 25.96 5.28
N ALA A 72 -66.98 27.05 6.05
CA ALA A 72 -67.75 27.23 7.27
C ALA A 72 -69.25 27.02 6.98
N GLU A 73 -69.85 26.04 7.67
CA GLU A 73 -71.25 25.67 7.51
C GLU A 73 -72.15 26.92 7.69
N GLY A 74 -72.95 27.24 6.68
CA GLY A 74 -73.85 28.40 6.68
C GLY A 74 -73.42 29.57 5.78
N THR A 75 -72.30 29.47 5.06
CA THR A 75 -71.95 30.44 4.00
C THR A 75 -72.73 30.15 2.70
N VAL A 76 -73.22 31.21 2.04
CA VAL A 76 -74.21 31.14 0.94
C VAL A 76 -73.71 30.38 -0.31
N GLY A 77 -72.42 30.07 -0.41
CA GLY A 77 -71.82 29.30 -1.52
C GLY A 77 -71.39 27.88 -1.16
N VAL A 78 -71.51 27.45 0.10
CA VAL A 78 -71.00 26.15 0.57
C VAL A 78 -72.17 25.18 0.71
N ARG A 79 -72.11 24.10 -0.07
CA ARG A 79 -73.09 23.00 0.00
C ARG A 79 -73.06 22.37 1.40
N PRO A 80 -74.21 22.07 2.01
CA PRO A 80 -74.24 21.35 3.30
C PRO A 80 -73.57 19.98 3.16
N PHE A 81 -72.68 19.66 4.10
CA PHE A 81 -72.00 18.37 4.16
C PHE A 81 -73.02 17.26 4.45
N ASP A 82 -73.08 16.27 3.56
CA ASP A 82 -73.91 15.07 3.74
C ASP A 82 -72.96 13.92 4.05
N GLU A 83 -72.90 13.55 5.34
CA GLU A 83 -71.93 12.57 5.84
C GLU A 83 -71.97 11.26 5.06
N GLU A 84 -73.14 10.73 4.73
CA GLU A 84 -73.25 9.45 4.03
C GLU A 84 -72.97 9.56 2.52
N ALA A 85 -73.42 10.64 1.87
CA ALA A 85 -73.24 10.81 0.43
C ALA A 85 -71.82 11.28 0.09
N ASP A 86 -71.26 12.18 0.91
CA ASP A 86 -69.92 12.72 0.70
C ASP A 86 -68.85 11.73 1.15
N GLU A 87 -69.06 10.92 2.21
CA GLU A 87 -68.14 9.84 2.55
C GLU A 87 -68.12 8.74 1.47
N ARG A 88 -69.27 8.39 0.89
CA ARG A 88 -69.33 7.47 -0.27
C ARG A 88 -68.60 8.03 -1.48
N ARG A 89 -68.82 9.30 -1.82
CA ARG A 89 -68.09 9.98 -2.91
C ARG A 89 -66.59 10.05 -2.66
N LEU A 90 -66.16 10.28 -1.41
CA LEU A 90 -64.76 10.25 -1.01
C LEU A 90 -64.16 8.85 -1.17
N LYS A 91 -64.86 7.80 -0.74
CA LYS A 91 -64.44 6.40 -0.89
C LYS A 91 -64.37 5.98 -2.36
N GLU A 92 -65.27 6.47 -3.21
CA GLU A 92 -65.26 6.22 -4.67
C GLU A 92 -64.16 7.02 -5.39
N LYS A 93 -63.94 8.29 -5.02
CA LYS A 93 -62.96 9.19 -5.64
C LYS A 93 -61.52 8.88 -5.22
N TRP A 94 -61.34 8.38 -4.00
CA TRP A 94 -60.06 7.97 -3.44
C TRP A 94 -60.16 6.55 -2.88
N PRO A 95 -60.29 5.53 -3.75
CA PRO A 95 -60.36 4.15 -3.29
C PRO A 95 -59.10 3.83 -2.48
N ALA A 96 -59.29 3.29 -1.28
CA ALA A 96 -58.17 2.78 -0.49
C ALA A 96 -57.58 1.62 -1.27
N GLU A 97 -56.43 1.83 -1.91
CA GLU A 97 -55.65 0.76 -2.53
C GLU A 97 -54.69 0.20 -1.47
N PRO A 98 -55.08 -0.81 -0.68
CA PRO A 98 -54.30 -1.31 0.43
C PRO A 98 -52.93 -1.82 -0.03
N LEU A 99 -52.85 -2.40 -1.23
CA LEU A 99 -51.60 -2.88 -1.82
C LEU A 99 -50.61 -1.76 -2.10
N LYS A 100 -51.05 -0.63 -2.69
CA LYS A 100 -50.16 0.51 -2.94
C LYS A 100 -49.73 1.17 -1.63
N ARG A 101 -50.65 1.31 -0.66
CA ARG A 101 -50.31 1.81 0.68
C ARG A 101 -49.30 0.91 1.40
N ALA A 102 -49.46 -0.41 1.33
CA ALA A 102 -48.53 -1.37 1.91
C ALA A 102 -47.15 -1.30 1.21
N ALA A 103 -47.12 -1.22 -0.11
CA ALA A 103 -45.87 -1.06 -0.87
C ALA A 103 -45.15 0.25 -0.52
N VAL A 104 -45.88 1.36 -0.36
CA VAL A 104 -45.31 2.64 0.07
C VAL A 104 -44.79 2.54 1.51
N LYS A 105 -45.53 1.92 2.44
CA LYS A 105 -45.07 1.66 3.81
C LYS A 105 -43.77 0.86 3.83
N ALA A 106 -43.71 -0.25 3.12
CA ALA A 106 -42.52 -1.09 3.02
C ALA A 106 -41.32 -0.29 2.44
N ARG A 107 -41.55 0.57 1.45
CA ARG A 107 -40.50 1.44 0.88
C ARG A 107 -40.03 2.51 1.87
N VAL A 108 -40.93 3.06 2.69
CA VAL A 108 -40.58 4.02 3.75
C VAL A 108 -39.77 3.32 4.84
N GLU A 109 -40.19 2.14 5.30
CA GLU A 109 -39.45 1.33 6.29
C GLU A 109 -38.05 1.00 5.78
N GLN A 110 -37.92 0.50 4.55
CA GLN A 110 -36.62 0.22 3.92
C GLN A 110 -35.74 1.48 3.83
N PHE A 111 -36.33 2.63 3.51
CA PHE A 111 -35.60 3.89 3.47
C PHE A 111 -35.13 4.34 4.86
N GLU A 112 -35.96 4.16 5.90
CA GLU A 112 -35.59 4.46 7.28
C GLU A 112 -34.43 3.59 7.77
N GLU A 113 -34.47 2.29 7.48
CA GLU A 113 -33.38 1.36 7.75
C GLU A 113 -32.09 1.80 7.03
N GLN A 114 -32.16 2.10 5.74
CA GLN A 114 -31.02 2.59 4.97
C GLN A 114 -30.44 3.89 5.57
N VAL A 115 -31.28 4.85 5.95
CA VAL A 115 -30.84 6.10 6.59
C VAL A 115 -30.18 5.81 7.94
N TYR A 116 -30.73 4.90 8.73
CA TYR A 116 -30.17 4.50 10.01
C TYR A 116 -28.79 3.85 9.84
N GLU A 117 -28.65 2.87 8.96
CA GLU A 117 -27.38 2.21 8.65
C GLU A 117 -26.35 3.20 8.11
N SER A 118 -26.77 4.06 7.18
CA SER A 118 -25.93 5.10 6.58
C SER A 118 -25.36 6.05 7.64
N ARG A 119 -26.19 6.49 8.59
CA ARG A 119 -25.75 7.33 9.72
C ARG A 119 -24.87 6.56 10.71
N ARG A 120 -25.18 5.29 10.97
CA ARG A 120 -24.38 4.43 11.86
C ARG A 120 -22.96 4.26 11.33
N ARG A 121 -22.81 3.92 10.04
CA ARG A 121 -21.51 3.77 9.36
C ARG A 121 -20.71 5.07 9.36
N ALA A 122 -21.36 6.18 9.01
CA ALA A 122 -20.71 7.50 9.06
C ALA A 122 -20.19 7.84 10.47
N ARG A 123 -20.97 7.56 11.53
CA ARG A 123 -20.53 7.78 12.91
C ARG A 123 -19.38 6.87 13.32
N GLN A 124 -19.36 5.61 12.87
CA GLN A 124 -18.27 4.68 13.14
C GLN A 124 -16.95 5.21 12.55
N LEU A 125 -16.98 5.68 11.30
CA LEU A 125 -15.82 6.29 10.65
C LEU A 125 -15.33 7.57 11.36
N TRP A 126 -16.25 8.38 11.90
CA TRP A 126 -15.89 9.55 12.71
C TRP A 126 -15.18 9.17 14.00
N SER A 127 -15.54 8.04 14.61
CA SER A 127 -14.94 7.61 15.89
C SER A 127 -13.56 6.98 15.75
N GLN A 128 -13.14 6.61 14.54
CA GLN A 128 -11.91 5.87 14.29
C GLN A 128 -11.04 6.61 13.25
N PRO A 129 -10.03 7.38 13.71
CA PRO A 129 -9.18 8.17 12.81
C PRO A 129 -8.27 7.30 11.92
N THR A 130 -7.94 6.09 12.36
CA THR A 130 -7.13 5.10 11.63
C THR A 130 -7.96 4.14 10.78
N ASN A 131 -9.24 4.44 10.51
CA ASN A 131 -10.07 3.58 9.67
C ASN A 131 -9.71 3.77 8.20
N ILE A 132 -9.22 2.70 7.56
CA ILE A 132 -8.78 2.71 6.16
C ILE A 132 -9.89 3.13 5.20
N TRP A 133 -11.16 2.91 5.50
CA TRP A 133 -12.27 3.21 4.57
C TRP A 133 -12.70 4.68 4.54
N ARG A 134 -12.00 5.58 5.23
CA ARG A 134 -12.22 7.02 5.10
C ARG A 134 -11.97 7.48 3.66
N ILE A 135 -12.90 8.25 3.09
CA ILE A 135 -12.81 8.72 1.69
C ILE A 135 -11.72 9.78 1.56
N THR A 136 -10.79 9.55 0.65
CA THR A 136 -9.69 10.46 0.31
C THR A 136 -10.00 11.22 -0.98
N PRO A 137 -9.31 12.35 -1.26
CA PRO A 137 -9.45 13.05 -2.54
C PRO A 137 -9.14 12.16 -3.75
N HIS A 138 -8.17 11.25 -3.62
CA HIS A 138 -7.80 10.29 -4.67
C HIS A 138 -8.94 9.30 -4.97
N ASP A 139 -9.75 8.94 -3.99
CA ASP A 139 -10.89 8.06 -4.21
C ASP A 139 -12.00 8.74 -4.99
N VAL A 140 -12.26 10.01 -4.68
CA VAL A 140 -13.23 10.82 -5.42
C VAL A 140 -12.76 11.00 -6.86
N LEU A 141 -11.48 11.30 -7.07
CA LEU A 141 -10.90 11.39 -8.42
C LEU A 141 -10.95 10.05 -9.14
N SER A 142 -10.61 8.95 -8.47
CA SER A 142 -10.67 7.61 -9.05
C SER A 142 -12.10 7.22 -9.42
N ALA A 143 -13.09 7.55 -8.60
CA ALA A 143 -14.50 7.34 -8.92
C ALA A 143 -14.95 8.22 -10.09
N ALA A 144 -14.45 9.46 -10.19
CA ALA A 144 -14.80 10.37 -11.28
C ALA A 144 -14.24 9.92 -12.64
N LEU A 145 -13.06 9.29 -12.62
CA LEU A 145 -12.41 8.76 -13.82
C LEU A 145 -12.96 7.38 -14.24
N ARG A 146 -13.35 6.54 -13.28
CA ARG A 146 -13.78 5.15 -13.55
C ARG A 146 -15.30 4.96 -13.61
N GLY A 147 -16.08 5.89 -13.08
CA GLY A 147 -17.53 5.74 -12.93
C GLY A 147 -17.92 4.78 -11.80
N ALA A 148 -19.22 4.53 -11.68
CA ALA A 148 -19.76 3.57 -10.72
C ALA A 148 -19.42 2.14 -11.15
N PRO A 149 -18.98 1.27 -10.21
CA PRO A 149 -18.70 -0.13 -10.51
C PRO A 149 -19.97 -0.82 -11.04
N SER A 150 -19.90 -1.35 -12.25
CA SER A 150 -21.01 -2.08 -12.88
C SER A 150 -21.24 -3.42 -12.18
N SER A 151 -22.51 -3.81 -12.01
CA SER A 151 -22.91 -5.09 -11.42
C SER A 151 -22.33 -6.32 -12.15
N ASP A 152 -21.96 -6.16 -13.42
CA ASP A 152 -21.46 -7.24 -14.29
C ASP A 152 -19.96 -7.56 -14.11
N GLU A 153 -19.20 -6.77 -13.35
CA GLU A 153 -17.76 -7.06 -13.08
C GLU A 153 -17.56 -8.34 -12.25
N SER A 154 -18.63 -8.91 -11.69
CA SER A 154 -18.60 -10.20 -11.00
C SER A 154 -18.74 -11.42 -11.93
N VAL A 155 -19.08 -11.23 -13.21
CA VAL A 155 -19.41 -12.33 -14.14
C VAL A 155 -18.50 -12.38 -15.39
N GLN A 156 -17.87 -11.28 -15.80
CA GLN A 156 -17.02 -11.23 -17.01
C GLN A 156 -15.53 -11.46 -16.73
N LEU A 157 -15.19 -12.56 -16.05
CA LEU A 157 -13.80 -12.96 -15.77
C LEU A 157 -13.27 -14.12 -16.62
N GLY A 158 -13.94 -14.40 -17.73
CA GLY A 158 -13.40 -15.24 -18.80
C GLY A 158 -13.49 -14.48 -20.12
N ALA A 159 -12.34 -14.30 -20.79
CA ALA A 159 -12.19 -13.74 -22.13
C ALA A 159 -12.11 -12.20 -22.28
N SER A 160 -11.03 -11.61 -21.75
CA SER A 160 -10.32 -10.57 -22.52
C SER A 160 -8.87 -10.49 -22.09
N GLU A 161 -7.98 -10.90 -22.99
CA GLU A 161 -6.54 -10.70 -22.89
C GLU A 161 -6.20 -9.20 -23.02
N ALA A 162 -5.16 -8.80 -22.29
CA ALA A 162 -4.42 -7.54 -22.39
C ALA A 162 -5.15 -6.25 -21.95
N VAL A 163 -5.06 -5.95 -20.64
CA VAL A 163 -4.49 -4.72 -20.04
C VAL A 163 -4.63 -4.82 -18.51
N SER A 164 -3.55 -4.54 -17.81
CA SER A 164 -3.35 -4.57 -16.36
C SER A 164 -4.54 -4.05 -15.51
N GLY A 165 -5.11 -4.91 -14.67
CA GLY A 165 -6.13 -4.57 -13.67
C GLY A 165 -6.30 -5.69 -12.61
N PRO A 166 -6.76 -5.39 -11.38
CA PRO A 166 -6.92 -6.38 -10.31
C PRO A 166 -8.15 -7.26 -10.53
N VAL A 167 -7.94 -8.57 -10.46
CA VAL A 167 -9.01 -9.56 -10.35
C VAL A 167 -8.72 -10.45 -9.16
N ALA A 168 -9.66 -10.38 -8.20
CA ALA A 168 -9.95 -11.30 -7.09
C ALA A 168 -10.11 -10.52 -5.76
N GLY A 169 -10.93 -9.48 -5.78
CA GLY A 169 -11.31 -8.71 -4.60
C GLY A 169 -12.46 -7.79 -4.97
N THR A 170 -13.43 -7.62 -4.07
CA THR A 170 -14.48 -6.62 -4.22
C THR A 170 -13.82 -5.28 -4.56
N SER A 171 -14.25 -4.61 -5.65
CA SER A 171 -13.57 -3.40 -6.10
C SER A 171 -13.49 -2.38 -4.95
N VAL A 172 -12.34 -1.70 -4.81
CA VAL A 172 -12.11 -0.76 -3.70
C VAL A 172 -13.25 0.28 -3.59
N LEU A 173 -13.82 0.68 -4.73
CA LEU A 173 -14.98 1.58 -4.78
C LEU A 173 -16.25 0.96 -4.19
N VAL A 174 -16.53 -0.33 -4.45
CA VAL A 174 -17.65 -1.04 -3.82
C VAL A 174 -17.45 -1.13 -2.31
N GLN A 175 -16.25 -1.46 -1.86
CA GLN A 175 -15.97 -1.55 -0.42
C GLN A 175 -16.06 -0.18 0.26
N LEU A 176 -15.55 0.88 -0.38
CA LEU A 176 -15.72 2.26 0.10
C LEU A 176 -17.19 2.65 0.20
N ARG A 177 -18.02 2.29 -0.78
CA ARG A 177 -19.47 2.54 -0.74
C ARG A 177 -20.10 1.91 0.50
N ILE A 178 -19.86 0.61 0.71
CA ILE A 178 -20.44 -0.16 1.81
C ILE A 178 -19.99 0.41 3.16
N GLU A 179 -18.69 0.63 3.34
CA GLU A 179 -18.12 1.05 4.61
C GLU A 179 -18.47 2.51 4.97
N ASN A 180 -18.71 3.37 3.97
CA ASN A 180 -19.19 4.74 4.20
C ASN A 180 -20.72 4.86 4.32
N GLY A 181 -21.43 3.72 4.26
CA GLY A 181 -22.90 3.69 4.28
C GLY A 181 -23.51 4.50 3.13
N ILE A 182 -22.87 4.49 1.97
CA ILE A 182 -23.42 5.09 0.74
C ILE A 182 -24.51 4.12 0.22
N PRO A 183 -25.74 4.61 -0.04
CA PRO A 183 -26.83 3.75 -0.48
C PRO A 183 -26.54 3.01 -1.79
N PRO A 184 -27.14 1.82 -2.02
CA PRO A 184 -26.90 1.04 -3.23
C PRO A 184 -27.35 1.77 -4.51
N HIS A 185 -28.46 2.52 -4.46
CA HIS A 185 -28.96 3.31 -5.59
C HIS A 185 -28.01 4.42 -6.06
N ALA A 186 -26.99 4.77 -5.25
CA ALA A 186 -25.97 5.72 -5.68
C ALA A 186 -25.09 5.18 -6.82
N LEU A 187 -25.13 3.87 -7.10
CA LEU A 187 -24.42 3.25 -8.22
C LEU A 187 -25.20 3.35 -9.54
N ASP A 188 -26.48 3.73 -9.50
CA ASP A 188 -27.32 3.80 -10.70
C ASP A 188 -26.87 4.94 -11.65
N GLU A 189 -26.25 5.99 -11.08
CA GLU A 189 -25.73 7.15 -11.81
C GLU A 189 -24.38 7.59 -11.21
N ASP A 190 -23.35 7.74 -12.05
CA ASP A 190 -22.01 8.18 -11.62
C ASP A 190 -22.03 9.50 -10.83
N GLN A 191 -22.90 10.43 -11.25
CA GLN A 191 -23.07 11.72 -10.57
C GLN A 191 -23.59 11.54 -9.13
N GLN A 192 -24.44 10.55 -8.89
CA GLN A 192 -24.96 10.27 -7.56
C GLN A 192 -23.89 9.66 -6.67
N LEU A 193 -23.10 8.72 -7.18
CA LEU A 193 -21.97 8.15 -6.44
C LEU A 193 -21.00 9.24 -6.00
N LEU A 194 -20.58 10.10 -6.94
CA LEU A 194 -19.66 11.21 -6.67
C LEU A 194 -20.24 12.18 -5.64
N ARG A 195 -21.52 12.54 -5.77
CA ARG A 195 -22.20 13.41 -4.82
C ARG A 195 -22.19 12.83 -3.41
N TRP A 196 -22.45 11.54 -3.26
CA TRP A 196 -22.41 10.86 -1.96
C TRP A 196 -20.99 10.77 -1.39
N MET A 197 -19.99 10.47 -2.21
CA MET A 197 -18.59 10.43 -1.78
C MET A 197 -18.10 11.81 -1.31
N LEU A 198 -18.40 12.87 -2.06
CA LEU A 198 -18.09 14.25 -1.68
C LEU A 198 -18.80 14.67 -0.39
N LEU A 199 -20.09 14.35 -0.24
CA LEU A 199 -20.86 14.62 0.98
C LEU A 199 -20.19 13.98 2.20
N ARG A 200 -19.78 12.71 2.08
CA ARG A 200 -19.13 11.94 3.15
C ARG A 200 -17.75 12.49 3.48
N GLN A 201 -16.95 12.81 2.47
CA GLN A 201 -15.64 13.42 2.63
C GLN A 201 -15.74 14.78 3.34
N HIS A 202 -16.64 15.65 2.89
CA HIS A 202 -16.85 16.97 3.49
C HIS A 202 -17.36 16.87 4.94
N SER A 203 -18.24 15.90 5.21
CA SER A 203 -18.72 15.62 6.58
C SER A 203 -17.60 15.17 7.51
N LEU A 204 -16.66 14.35 7.02
CA LEU A 204 -15.47 13.93 7.76
C LEU A 204 -14.55 15.13 8.06
N GLN A 205 -14.32 15.97 7.06
CA GLN A 205 -13.48 17.16 7.20
C GLN A 205 -14.07 18.17 8.19
N HIS A 206 -15.36 18.49 8.09
CA HIS A 206 -16.03 19.37 9.04
C HIS A 206 -16.09 18.80 10.46
N SER A 207 -16.27 17.49 10.61
CA SER A 207 -16.21 16.86 11.94
C SER A 207 -14.83 17.05 12.57
N ARG A 208 -13.77 16.93 11.77
CA ARG A 208 -12.39 17.11 12.22
C ARG A 208 -12.13 18.54 12.68
N GLU A 209 -12.53 19.52 11.88
CA GLU A 209 -12.41 20.96 12.19
C GLU A 209 -13.27 21.36 13.41
N SER A 210 -14.48 20.83 13.52
CA SER A 210 -15.40 21.16 14.62
C SER A 210 -15.02 20.53 15.96
N ARG A 211 -14.23 19.45 15.97
CA ARG A 211 -13.91 18.67 17.17
C ARG A 211 -12.45 18.78 17.62
N ASP A 212 -11.63 19.57 16.93
CA ASP A 212 -10.17 19.58 17.10
C ASP A 212 -9.61 18.14 17.14
N GLU A 213 -10.07 17.28 16.22
CA GLU A 213 -9.63 15.89 16.16
C GLU A 213 -8.15 15.85 15.81
N ALA A 214 -7.33 15.56 16.82
CA ALA A 214 -5.89 15.43 16.70
C ALA A 214 -5.54 14.34 15.68
N ALA A 215 -4.42 14.54 14.99
CA ALA A 215 -3.89 13.54 14.08
C ALA A 215 -3.64 12.21 14.83
N PRO A 216 -3.80 11.04 14.16
CA PRO A 216 -3.43 9.77 14.76
C PRO A 216 -2.00 9.80 15.27
N THR A 217 -1.76 9.28 16.48
CA THR A 217 -0.40 9.17 17.00
C THR A 217 0.38 8.07 16.27
N PRO A 218 1.72 8.11 16.25
CA PRO A 218 2.53 7.02 15.71
C PRO A 218 2.22 5.65 16.33
N THR A 219 1.83 5.61 17.61
CA THR A 219 1.42 4.38 18.30
C THR A 219 0.08 3.84 17.80
N GLN A 220 -0.90 4.71 17.55
CA GLN A 220 -2.18 4.33 16.95
C GLN A 220 -2.00 3.81 15.52
N LEU A 221 -1.13 4.47 14.74
CA LEU A 221 -0.77 3.99 13.40
C LEU A 221 -0.13 2.59 13.46
N THR A 222 0.81 2.38 14.39
CA THR A 222 1.45 1.08 14.61
C THR A 222 0.43 -0.03 14.93
N GLU A 223 -0.49 0.23 15.87
CA GLU A 223 -1.55 -0.71 16.23
C GLU A 223 -2.50 -1.01 15.06
N ALA A 224 -2.78 -0.01 14.22
CA ALA A 224 -3.60 -0.17 13.04
C ALA A 224 -2.89 -0.97 11.94
N LEU A 225 -1.59 -0.75 11.71
CA LEU A 225 -0.76 -1.50 10.76
C LEU A 225 -0.73 -3.00 11.08
N ARG A 226 -0.69 -3.36 12.36
CA ARG A 226 -0.72 -4.76 12.81
C ARG A 226 -2.02 -5.50 12.49
N LYS A 227 -3.09 -4.79 12.15
CA LYS A 227 -4.41 -5.36 11.81
C LYS A 227 -4.65 -5.50 10.31
N GLN A 228 -3.78 -4.94 9.48
CA GLN A 228 -3.95 -4.99 8.02
C GLN A 228 -3.30 -6.27 7.47
N SER A 229 -3.96 -6.88 6.49
CA SER A 229 -3.47 -8.10 5.81
C SER A 229 -3.15 -7.88 4.33
N SER A 230 -3.51 -6.74 3.75
CA SER A 230 -3.23 -6.43 2.34
C SER A 230 -2.33 -5.22 2.17
N ILE A 231 -1.44 -5.27 1.18
CA ILE A 231 -0.59 -4.13 0.75
C ILE A 231 -1.43 -2.89 0.42
N MET A 232 -2.60 -3.08 -0.20
CA MET A 232 -3.52 -1.98 -0.54
C MET A 232 -4.02 -1.26 0.72
N GLU A 233 -4.38 -2.02 1.76
CA GLU A 233 -4.86 -1.50 3.03
C GLU A 233 -3.74 -0.79 3.81
N ILE A 234 -2.55 -1.39 3.85
CA ILE A 234 -1.34 -0.80 4.45
C ILE A 234 -1.03 0.54 3.81
N ARG A 235 -0.96 0.59 2.47
CA ARG A 235 -0.75 1.81 1.70
C ARG A 235 -1.79 2.87 2.08
N ARG A 236 -3.07 2.50 2.03
CA ARG A 236 -4.19 3.41 2.30
C ARG A 236 -4.12 4.00 3.71
N LEU A 237 -3.83 3.17 4.71
CA LEU A 237 -3.67 3.59 6.11
C LEU A 237 -2.55 4.62 6.29
N ILE A 238 -1.36 4.34 5.75
CA ILE A 238 -0.17 5.19 5.90
C ILE A 238 -0.43 6.57 5.28
N PHE A 239 -0.87 6.61 4.02
CA PHE A 239 -1.10 7.88 3.34
C PHE A 239 -2.23 8.69 3.98
N GLN A 240 -3.27 8.05 4.50
CA GLN A 240 -4.31 8.74 5.26
C GLN A 240 -3.78 9.37 6.56
N CYS A 241 -2.96 8.64 7.32
CA CYS A 241 -2.37 9.15 8.56
C CYS A 241 -1.38 10.30 8.29
N LEU A 242 -0.56 10.19 7.23
CA LEU A 242 0.35 11.26 6.82
C LEU A 242 -0.41 12.52 6.38
N VAL A 243 -1.49 12.38 5.61
CA VAL A 243 -2.38 13.51 5.24
C VAL A 243 -3.09 14.08 6.46
N ALA A 244 -3.41 13.24 7.46
CA ALA A 244 -3.92 13.69 8.73
C ALA A 244 -2.87 14.43 9.58
N GLY A 245 -1.59 14.42 9.23
CA GLY A 245 -0.54 15.11 9.99
C GLY A 245 0.04 14.28 11.14
N THR A 246 -0.04 12.95 11.06
CA THR A 246 0.73 12.08 11.96
C THR A 246 2.22 12.42 11.82
N SER A 247 2.93 12.52 12.96
CA SER A 247 4.37 12.83 12.98
C SER A 247 5.16 11.80 12.15
N VAL A 248 6.10 12.31 11.36
CA VAL A 248 7.04 11.53 10.54
C VAL A 248 8.31 11.13 11.29
N ASP A 249 8.52 11.64 12.51
CA ASP A 249 9.74 11.40 13.30
C ASP A 249 9.99 9.90 13.54
N GLY A 250 8.91 9.11 13.56
CA GLY A 250 8.96 7.65 13.70
C GLY A 250 9.60 6.90 12.53
N PHE A 251 9.81 7.54 11.37
CA PHE A 251 10.50 6.98 10.20
C PHE A 251 12.01 7.26 10.17
N SER A 252 12.52 8.10 11.08
CA SER A 252 13.91 8.56 11.04
C SER A 252 14.93 7.41 11.10
N SER A 253 15.97 7.51 10.26
CA SER A 253 16.92 6.45 9.90
C SER A 253 17.80 5.92 11.06
N LEU A 254 17.88 6.64 12.19
CA LEU A 254 18.76 6.28 13.30
C LEU A 254 18.15 5.33 14.33
N GLY A 255 16.95 4.78 14.08
CA GLY A 255 16.39 3.65 14.84
C GLY A 255 16.14 3.92 16.34
N ARG A 256 16.22 5.18 16.79
CA ARG A 256 16.05 5.56 18.20
C ARG A 256 14.64 6.06 18.53
N SER A 257 13.79 6.30 17.53
CA SER A 257 12.40 6.69 17.77
C SER A 257 11.59 5.46 18.19
N LYS A 258 10.86 5.59 19.31
CA LYS A 258 9.82 4.64 19.70
C LYS A 258 8.45 5.31 19.53
N PRO A 259 7.57 4.80 18.65
CA PRO A 259 7.71 3.60 17.81
C PRO A 259 8.57 3.82 16.55
N ASN A 260 9.18 2.74 16.03
CA ASN A 260 9.89 2.72 14.74
C ASN A 260 8.88 2.35 13.65
N LEU A 261 8.38 3.37 12.94
CA LEU A 261 7.35 3.21 11.92
C LEU A 261 7.89 2.46 10.69
N SER A 262 9.15 2.67 10.31
CA SER A 262 9.76 1.96 9.17
C SER A 262 9.76 0.45 9.38
N LEU A 263 10.08 0.00 10.59
CA LEU A 263 10.05 -1.43 10.95
C LEU A 263 8.62 -1.98 10.99
N GLU A 264 7.67 -1.25 11.54
CA GLU A 264 6.27 -1.72 11.62
C GLU A 264 5.61 -1.79 10.24
N VAL A 265 5.92 -0.84 9.34
CA VAL A 265 5.49 -0.90 7.94
C VAL A 265 6.12 -2.10 7.24
N ARG A 266 7.43 -2.32 7.42
CA ARG A 266 8.10 -3.51 6.88
C ARG A 266 7.41 -4.79 7.32
N GLN A 267 7.19 -4.96 8.62
CA GLN A 267 6.55 -6.16 9.16
C GLN A 267 5.11 -6.34 8.67
N ALA A 268 4.37 -5.25 8.46
CA ALA A 268 3.04 -5.31 7.87
C ALA A 268 3.09 -5.77 6.41
N CYS A 269 4.02 -5.24 5.62
CA CYS A 269 4.23 -5.68 4.24
C CYS A 269 4.65 -7.16 4.17
N GLU A 270 5.61 -7.59 5.00
CA GLU A 270 6.05 -8.99 5.04
C GLU A 270 4.89 -9.94 5.37
N ARG A 271 4.06 -9.63 6.38
CA ARG A 271 2.86 -10.42 6.68
C ARG A 271 1.89 -10.51 5.51
N ALA A 272 1.66 -9.39 4.81
CA ALA A 272 0.75 -9.37 3.66
C ALA A 272 1.28 -10.19 2.48
N LEU A 273 2.61 -10.21 2.28
CA LEU A 273 3.26 -10.99 1.22
C LEU A 273 3.29 -12.49 1.52
N ASP A 274 3.42 -12.89 2.80
CA ASP A 274 3.45 -14.29 3.20
C ASP A 274 2.08 -15.00 3.06
N GLU A 275 0.97 -14.25 3.04
CA GLU A 275 -0.39 -14.80 3.00
C GLU A 275 -0.90 -15.16 1.58
N ASP A 276 -0.26 -14.69 0.50
CA ASP A 276 -0.77 -14.84 -0.88
C ASP A 276 0.11 -15.75 -1.75
N PRO A 277 -0.49 -16.70 -2.50
CA PRO A 277 0.25 -17.60 -3.40
C PRO A 277 0.83 -16.94 -4.67
N THR A 278 0.61 -15.65 -4.94
CA THR A 278 1.08 -14.95 -6.16
C THR A 278 2.15 -13.86 -5.89
N PRO A 279 3.42 -14.25 -5.66
CA PRO A 279 4.45 -13.34 -5.15
C PRO A 279 4.78 -12.17 -6.08
N GLY A 280 4.84 -12.39 -7.40
CA GLY A 280 5.35 -11.37 -8.35
C GLY A 280 4.52 -10.09 -8.41
N ARG A 281 3.18 -10.20 -8.42
CA ARG A 281 2.30 -9.02 -8.51
C ARG A 281 2.32 -8.22 -7.21
N GLN A 282 2.23 -8.89 -6.07
CA GLN A 282 2.22 -8.20 -4.79
C GLN A 282 3.57 -7.55 -4.47
N ASN A 283 4.68 -8.15 -4.91
CA ASN A 283 6.01 -7.54 -4.80
C ASN A 283 6.07 -6.19 -5.51
N LEU A 284 5.51 -6.09 -6.72
CA LEU A 284 5.41 -4.82 -7.45
C LEU A 284 4.49 -3.81 -6.75
N GLU A 285 3.35 -4.24 -6.23
CA GLU A 285 2.44 -3.37 -5.49
C GLU A 285 3.08 -2.83 -4.20
N ALA A 286 3.81 -3.67 -3.47
CA ALA A 286 4.55 -3.32 -2.26
C ALA A 286 5.71 -2.37 -2.59
N LEU A 287 6.51 -2.68 -3.61
CA LEU A 287 7.61 -1.84 -4.09
C LEU A 287 7.12 -0.45 -4.50
N THR A 288 6.00 -0.39 -5.22
CA THR A 288 5.35 0.88 -5.61
C THR A 288 4.86 1.65 -4.39
N ALA A 289 4.27 0.97 -3.40
CA ALA A 289 3.82 1.60 -2.17
C ALA A 289 4.99 2.20 -1.36
N ILE A 290 6.09 1.47 -1.24
CA ILE A 290 7.31 1.90 -0.54
C ILE A 290 7.99 3.06 -1.29
N GLY A 291 8.09 3.00 -2.62
CA GLY A 291 8.63 4.09 -3.44
C GLY A 291 7.83 5.39 -3.32
N ASN A 292 6.50 5.30 -3.34
CA ASN A 292 5.63 6.46 -3.12
C ASN A 292 5.74 7.01 -1.69
N LEU A 293 5.93 6.13 -0.70
CA LEU A 293 6.16 6.54 0.68
C LEU A 293 7.49 7.28 0.81
N ALA A 294 8.55 6.80 0.17
CA ALA A 294 9.87 7.44 0.19
C ALA A 294 9.79 8.84 -0.41
N ALA A 295 9.18 8.98 -1.59
CA ALA A 295 8.98 10.28 -2.23
C ALA A 295 8.16 11.23 -1.34
N ARG A 296 7.11 10.72 -0.67
CA ARG A 296 6.29 11.53 0.23
C ARG A 296 7.07 11.98 1.48
N LEU A 297 7.85 11.10 2.10
CA LEU A 297 8.66 11.45 3.28
C LEU A 297 9.77 12.42 2.91
N ALA A 298 10.43 12.24 1.76
CA ALA A 298 11.43 13.17 1.24
C ALA A 298 10.84 14.57 1.04
N SER A 299 9.61 14.69 0.52
CA SER A 299 8.90 15.98 0.41
C SER A 299 8.60 16.64 1.77
N LEU A 300 8.62 15.86 2.86
CA LEU A 300 8.47 16.31 4.24
C LEU A 300 9.82 16.46 4.96
N GLY A 301 10.94 16.33 4.23
CA GLY A 301 12.30 16.45 4.78
C GLY A 301 12.73 15.28 5.67
N THR A 302 12.08 14.12 5.54
CA THR A 302 12.36 12.92 6.36
C THR A 302 12.71 11.74 5.47
N ASP A 303 13.57 10.87 5.97
CA ASP A 303 13.96 9.63 5.29
C ASP A 303 12.98 8.48 5.58
N ILE A 304 12.86 7.50 4.68
CA ILE A 304 12.01 6.31 4.82
C ILE A 304 12.58 5.30 5.84
N GLY A 305 13.88 5.38 6.12
CA GLY A 305 14.56 4.61 7.16
C GLY A 305 15.04 3.22 6.73
N ALA A 306 16.08 2.73 7.41
CA ALA A 306 16.88 1.55 7.01
C ALA A 306 16.06 0.30 6.67
N SER A 307 15.07 -0.04 7.51
CA SER A 307 14.26 -1.25 7.34
C SER A 307 13.50 -1.28 6.01
N LEU A 308 13.09 -0.11 5.49
CA LEU A 308 12.32 -0.01 4.24
C LEU A 308 13.22 0.11 3.01
N TYR A 309 14.44 0.65 3.14
CA TYR A 309 15.45 0.56 2.08
C TYR A 309 15.82 -0.89 1.77
N GLY A 310 16.13 -1.68 2.81
CA GLY A 310 16.42 -3.10 2.65
C GLY A 310 15.25 -3.87 2.05
N LEU A 311 14.02 -3.59 2.50
CA LEU A 311 12.83 -4.20 1.90
C LEU A 311 12.65 -3.81 0.42
N GLY A 312 12.84 -2.54 0.07
CA GLY A 312 12.76 -2.05 -1.31
C GLY A 312 13.79 -2.72 -2.23
N LEU A 313 15.04 -2.85 -1.77
CA LEU A 313 16.10 -3.57 -2.48
C LEU A 313 15.72 -5.02 -2.74
N ARG A 314 15.26 -5.73 -1.71
CA ARG A 314 14.85 -7.14 -1.81
C ARG A 314 13.69 -7.32 -2.78
N LEU A 315 12.64 -6.49 -2.68
CA LEU A 315 11.48 -6.58 -3.56
C LEU A 315 11.83 -6.25 -5.02
N ALA A 316 12.75 -5.31 -5.25
CA ALA A 316 13.23 -5.00 -6.60
C ALA A 316 14.01 -6.18 -7.22
N ALA A 317 14.83 -6.86 -6.41
CA ALA A 317 15.53 -8.08 -6.82
C ALA A 317 14.55 -9.21 -7.12
N GLU A 318 13.60 -9.49 -6.23
CA GLU A 318 12.58 -10.54 -6.41
C GLU A 318 11.63 -10.27 -7.58
N ALA A 319 11.37 -8.99 -7.90
CA ALA A 319 10.58 -8.61 -9.07
C ALA A 319 11.36 -8.64 -10.39
N GLY A 320 12.68 -8.86 -10.35
CA GLY A 320 13.54 -8.87 -11.54
C GLY A 320 13.63 -7.52 -12.24
N LEU A 321 13.72 -6.42 -11.47
CA LEU A 321 13.80 -5.04 -12.00
C LEU A 321 15.19 -4.43 -11.71
N PRO A 322 16.21 -4.64 -12.56
CA PRO A 322 17.59 -4.27 -12.26
C PRO A 322 17.82 -2.76 -12.17
N GLU A 323 17.08 -1.95 -12.95
CA GLU A 323 17.17 -0.48 -12.86
C GLU A 323 16.62 0.03 -11.53
N THR A 324 15.53 -0.58 -11.05
CA THR A 324 14.94 -0.22 -9.75
C THR A 324 15.81 -0.72 -8.60
N LEU A 325 16.43 -1.90 -8.76
CA LEU A 325 17.42 -2.42 -7.81
C LEU A 325 18.60 -1.46 -7.67
N SER A 326 19.15 -0.98 -8.79
CA SER A 326 20.23 0.02 -8.83
C SER A 326 19.87 1.26 -8.02
N GLU A 327 18.68 1.82 -8.27
CA GLU A 327 18.20 3.02 -7.58
C GLU A 327 18.07 2.81 -6.07
N TRP A 328 17.47 1.69 -5.63
CA TRP A 328 17.35 1.38 -4.19
C TRP A 328 18.71 1.16 -3.54
N PHE A 329 19.63 0.50 -4.24
CA PHE A 329 20.99 0.28 -3.78
C PHE A 329 21.73 1.61 -3.56
N HIS A 330 21.71 2.49 -4.57
CA HIS A 330 22.38 3.79 -4.54
C HIS A 330 21.82 4.67 -3.42
N ARG A 331 20.49 4.80 -3.31
CA ARG A 331 19.89 5.60 -2.22
C ARG A 331 20.25 5.09 -0.83
N GLY A 332 20.35 3.77 -0.64
CA GLY A 332 20.77 3.21 0.64
C GLY A 332 22.26 3.45 0.92
N TYR A 333 23.09 3.57 -0.12
CA TYR A 333 24.50 3.92 -0.01
C TYR A 333 24.67 5.39 0.39
N GLU A 334 23.97 6.32 -0.29
CA GLU A 334 23.94 7.74 0.07
C GLU A 334 23.50 7.96 1.51
N ALA A 335 22.48 7.21 1.95
CA ALA A 335 21.97 7.25 3.32
C ALA A 335 22.84 6.48 4.35
N GLN A 336 23.95 5.86 3.92
CA GLN A 336 24.88 5.06 4.76
C GLN A 336 24.22 3.89 5.50
N ILE A 337 23.12 3.37 4.95
CA ILE A 337 22.26 2.38 5.61
C ILE A 337 22.93 1.00 5.64
N TRP A 338 23.57 0.63 4.53
CA TRP A 338 24.22 -0.68 4.37
C TRP A 338 25.35 -0.93 5.37
N ILE A 339 25.92 0.16 5.93
CA ILE A 339 27.04 0.09 6.86
C ILE A 339 26.54 0.15 8.32
N VAL A 340 25.53 0.98 8.58
CA VAL A 340 25.09 1.29 9.95
C VAL A 340 24.05 0.30 10.48
N ASP A 341 23.18 -0.24 9.62
CA ASP A 341 22.09 -1.12 10.04
C ASP A 341 22.42 -2.61 9.82
N ALA A 342 22.59 -3.35 10.91
CA ALA A 342 22.83 -4.80 10.85
C ALA A 342 21.67 -5.60 10.24
N GLY A 343 20.44 -5.06 10.23
CA GLY A 343 19.29 -5.67 9.56
C GLY A 343 19.41 -5.66 8.04
N SER A 344 20.05 -4.63 7.49
CA SER A 344 20.21 -4.42 6.05
C SER A 344 21.06 -5.48 5.35
N SER A 345 22.02 -6.10 6.06
CA SER A 345 22.87 -7.16 5.48
C SER A 345 22.06 -8.39 5.09
N LYS A 346 20.98 -8.70 5.81
CA LYS A 346 20.08 -9.81 5.47
C LYS A 346 19.36 -9.53 4.15
N ASP A 347 18.91 -8.30 3.95
CA ASP A 347 18.21 -7.91 2.73
C ASP A 347 19.15 -7.87 1.52
N VAL A 348 20.40 -7.45 1.71
CA VAL A 348 21.44 -7.54 0.67
C VAL A 348 21.66 -9.01 0.26
N ILE A 349 21.78 -9.93 1.23
CA ILE A 349 21.93 -11.37 0.96
C ILE A 349 20.70 -11.89 0.20
N SER A 350 19.49 -11.60 0.69
CA SER A 350 18.26 -12.01 0.03
C SER A 350 18.14 -11.47 -1.39
N SER A 351 18.59 -10.23 -1.62
CA SER A 351 18.61 -9.62 -2.96
C SER A 351 19.56 -10.36 -3.90
N LEU A 352 20.80 -10.64 -3.47
CA LEU A 352 21.76 -11.41 -4.26
C LEU A 352 21.25 -12.84 -4.54
N SER A 353 20.63 -13.49 -3.56
CA SER A 353 20.03 -14.82 -3.74
C SER A 353 18.82 -14.78 -4.69
N ALA A 354 17.99 -13.75 -4.64
CA ALA A 354 16.86 -13.59 -5.56
C ALA A 354 17.34 -13.40 -7.02
N ILE A 355 18.38 -12.58 -7.24
CA ILE A 355 18.99 -12.41 -8.56
C ILE A 355 19.57 -13.74 -9.07
N ASN A 356 20.25 -14.52 -8.20
CA ASN A 356 20.77 -15.83 -8.56
C ASN A 356 19.64 -16.78 -9.02
N SER A 357 18.56 -16.85 -8.25
CA SER A 357 17.40 -17.69 -8.59
C SER A 357 16.77 -17.28 -9.93
N ILE A 358 16.66 -15.99 -10.19
CA ILE A 358 16.08 -15.47 -11.44
C ILE A 358 16.99 -15.76 -12.64
N LEU A 359 18.31 -15.59 -12.50
CA LEU A 359 19.27 -15.90 -13.57
C LEU A 359 19.37 -17.41 -13.85
N ALA A 360 19.08 -18.25 -12.86
CA ALA A 360 19.04 -19.70 -13.02
C ALA A 360 17.71 -20.22 -13.60
N ASP A 361 16.62 -19.44 -13.56
CA ASP A 361 15.28 -19.84 -13.98
C ASP A 361 14.97 -19.39 -15.41
N GLN A 362 14.57 -20.34 -16.26
CA GLN A 362 14.18 -20.11 -17.67
C GLN A 362 12.91 -19.26 -17.81
N GLN A 363 12.06 -19.21 -16.78
CA GLN A 363 10.76 -18.55 -16.86
C GLN A 363 10.85 -17.01 -16.81
N HIS A 364 11.99 -16.46 -16.36
CA HIS A 364 12.18 -15.03 -16.17
C HIS A 364 12.96 -14.39 -17.33
N ALA A 365 12.39 -14.45 -18.54
CA ALA A 365 13.03 -13.98 -19.77
C ALA A 365 13.44 -12.49 -19.77
N ALA A 366 12.81 -11.65 -18.93
CA ALA A 366 13.09 -10.21 -18.87
C ALA A 366 14.55 -9.92 -18.44
N MET A 367 15.02 -10.55 -17.35
CA MET A 367 16.37 -10.42 -16.76
C MET A 367 17.48 -11.09 -17.59
N ASN A 368 17.11 -11.77 -18.67
CA ASN A 368 18.02 -12.49 -19.55
C ASN A 368 18.13 -11.78 -20.90
N SER A 369 18.30 -10.45 -20.88
CA SER A 369 18.76 -9.70 -22.05
C SER A 369 20.21 -9.25 -21.81
N ILE A 370 20.98 -9.06 -22.88
CA ILE A 370 22.37 -8.59 -22.81
C ILE A 370 22.47 -7.30 -21.97
N PRO A 371 21.66 -6.25 -22.20
CA PRO A 371 21.75 -5.01 -21.42
C PRO A 371 21.45 -5.20 -19.94
N GLN A 372 20.49 -6.08 -19.60
CA GLN A 372 20.16 -6.32 -18.19
C GLN A 372 21.24 -7.13 -17.48
N ARG A 373 21.84 -8.12 -18.14
CA ARG A 373 22.99 -8.86 -17.59
C ARG A 373 24.20 -7.94 -17.40
N GLN A 374 24.45 -7.03 -18.33
CA GLN A 374 25.47 -5.97 -18.21
C GLN A 374 25.18 -5.05 -17.01
N LEU A 375 23.94 -4.60 -16.83
CA LEU A 375 23.56 -3.78 -15.69
C LEU A 375 23.73 -4.52 -14.35
N ILE A 376 23.34 -5.79 -14.27
CA ILE A 376 23.57 -6.61 -13.07
C ILE A 376 25.08 -6.77 -12.81
N PHE A 377 25.88 -6.98 -13.85
CA PHE A 377 27.33 -7.06 -13.73
C PHE A 377 27.93 -5.75 -13.20
N GLN A 378 27.47 -4.60 -13.70
CA GLN A 378 27.86 -3.27 -13.22
C GLN A 378 27.50 -3.09 -11.74
N LEU A 379 26.28 -3.45 -11.32
CA LEU A 379 25.87 -3.37 -9.92
C LEU A 379 26.70 -4.28 -9.00
N LEU A 380 27.09 -5.44 -9.50
CA LEU A 380 27.89 -6.41 -8.74
C LEU A 380 29.33 -5.95 -8.54
N THR A 381 29.99 -5.55 -9.63
CA THR A 381 31.42 -5.24 -9.64
C THR A 381 31.72 -3.77 -9.32
N GLY A 382 30.79 -2.88 -9.65
CA GLY A 382 30.96 -1.44 -9.59
C GLY A 382 31.65 -0.84 -10.81
N ILE A 383 31.81 -1.59 -11.92
CA ILE A 383 32.45 -1.04 -13.12
C ILE A 383 31.60 0.11 -13.68
N ASP A 384 32.21 1.29 -13.80
CA ASP A 384 31.59 2.50 -14.33
C ASP A 384 31.92 2.71 -15.82
N GLU A 385 31.45 3.82 -16.39
CA GLU A 385 31.74 4.20 -17.78
C GLU A 385 33.23 4.49 -18.06
N ASN A 386 34.05 4.66 -17.02
CA ASN A 386 35.49 4.87 -17.12
C ASN A 386 36.29 3.58 -16.88
N ASP A 387 35.62 2.43 -16.88
CA ASP A 387 36.18 1.12 -16.59
C ASP A 387 36.81 1.01 -15.19
N ALA A 388 36.43 1.88 -14.26
CA ALA A 388 36.91 1.89 -12.89
C ALA A 388 35.92 1.19 -11.95
N LEU A 389 36.43 0.46 -10.97
CA LEU A 389 35.60 -0.19 -9.96
C LEU A 389 35.21 0.79 -8.86
N SER A 390 33.92 1.08 -8.76
CA SER A 390 33.33 1.86 -7.69
C SER A 390 33.18 1.03 -6.39
N PRO A 391 33.50 1.61 -5.22
CA PRO A 391 33.16 1.01 -3.93
C PRO A 391 31.64 0.98 -3.68
N GLU A 392 30.86 1.74 -4.44
CA GLU A 392 29.38 1.74 -4.42
C GLU A 392 28.81 0.56 -5.21
N SER A 393 29.19 -0.65 -4.80
CA SER A 393 28.80 -1.90 -5.47
C SER A 393 28.53 -3.00 -4.46
N PHE A 394 27.83 -4.06 -4.90
CA PHE A 394 27.67 -5.23 -4.04
C PHE A 394 29.02 -5.82 -3.64
N ARG A 395 30.02 -5.82 -4.54
CA ARG A 395 31.39 -6.20 -4.22
C ARG A 395 31.95 -5.33 -3.09
N GLY A 396 31.85 -4.00 -3.19
CA GLY A 396 32.33 -3.08 -2.16
C GLY A 396 31.73 -3.38 -0.79
N LEU A 397 30.41 -3.60 -0.72
CA LEU A 397 29.72 -3.98 0.51
C LEU A 397 30.12 -5.36 1.05
N VAL A 398 30.21 -6.37 0.18
CA VAL A 398 30.61 -7.72 0.57
C VAL A 398 32.03 -7.73 1.11
N MET A 399 32.96 -7.01 0.47
CA MET A 399 34.32 -6.85 0.98
C MET A 399 34.34 -6.14 2.33
N LEU A 400 33.50 -5.13 2.53
CA LEU A 400 33.34 -4.46 3.81
C LEU A 400 32.87 -5.44 4.90
N TYR A 401 31.87 -6.28 4.61
CA TYR A 401 31.37 -7.30 5.54
C TYR A 401 32.45 -8.34 5.88
N LEU A 402 33.27 -8.76 4.91
CA LEU A 402 34.39 -9.66 5.16
C LEU A 402 35.46 -9.03 6.06
N GLN A 403 35.78 -7.75 5.86
CA GLN A 403 36.79 -7.02 6.64
C GLN A 403 36.31 -6.69 8.07
N GLN A 404 35.03 -6.34 8.22
CA GLN A 404 34.42 -6.00 9.50
C GLN A 404 33.88 -7.22 10.27
N GLY A 405 33.90 -8.40 9.64
CA GLY A 405 33.30 -9.64 10.14
C GLY A 405 33.80 -10.01 11.53
N THR A 406 32.99 -9.73 12.55
CA THR A 406 33.18 -10.33 13.88
C THR A 406 32.72 -11.80 13.85
N PRO A 407 33.22 -12.69 14.72
CA PRO A 407 32.86 -14.12 14.69
C PRO A 407 31.34 -14.39 14.76
N GLY A 408 30.56 -13.48 15.35
CA GLY A 408 29.09 -13.57 15.41
C GLY A 408 28.38 -13.26 14.09
N HIS A 409 28.97 -12.45 13.21
CA HIS A 409 28.40 -12.04 11.91
C HIS A 409 29.08 -12.74 10.71
N ALA A 410 30.07 -13.59 10.98
CA ALA A 410 30.79 -14.36 9.97
C ALA A 410 29.86 -15.19 9.06
N PRO A 411 28.80 -15.88 9.55
CA PRO A 411 27.91 -16.66 8.68
C PRO A 411 27.19 -15.81 7.62
N SER A 412 26.68 -14.64 8.00
CA SER A 412 25.99 -13.73 7.08
C SER A 412 26.96 -13.09 6.08
N SER A 413 28.15 -12.70 6.54
CA SER A 413 29.19 -12.12 5.69
C SER A 413 29.67 -13.12 4.63
N LEU A 414 29.86 -14.39 5.04
CA LEU A 414 30.20 -15.47 4.12
C LEU A 414 29.04 -15.77 3.16
N ALA A 415 27.79 -15.81 3.63
CA ALA A 415 26.65 -16.03 2.75
C ALA A 415 26.54 -14.94 1.66
N ALA A 416 26.75 -13.67 2.01
CA ALA A 416 26.78 -12.58 1.04
C ALA A 416 27.88 -12.78 -0.01
N TYR A 417 29.08 -13.17 0.44
CA TYR A 417 30.23 -13.44 -0.43
C TYR A 417 30.00 -14.62 -1.38
N LEU A 418 29.45 -15.73 -0.88
CA LEU A 418 29.15 -16.90 -1.70
C LEU A 418 28.07 -16.59 -2.74
N SER A 419 27.04 -15.82 -2.38
CA SER A 419 26.03 -15.35 -3.34
C SER A 419 26.62 -14.45 -4.43
N TYR A 420 27.56 -13.57 -4.08
CA TYR A 420 28.30 -12.73 -5.03
C TYR A 420 29.14 -13.58 -6.01
N VAL A 421 29.92 -14.55 -5.51
CA VAL A 421 30.72 -15.46 -6.33
C VAL A 421 29.84 -16.29 -7.28
N SER A 422 28.69 -16.77 -6.80
CA SER A 422 27.74 -17.50 -7.63
C SER A 422 27.18 -16.64 -8.78
N LEU A 423 26.85 -15.38 -8.51
CA LEU A 423 26.36 -14.45 -9.55
C LEU A 423 27.40 -14.18 -10.63
N LEU A 424 28.66 -13.99 -10.25
CA LEU A 424 29.76 -13.86 -11.22
C LEU A 424 29.82 -15.09 -12.15
N GLY A 425 29.62 -16.29 -11.60
CA GLY A 425 29.51 -17.52 -12.38
C GLY A 425 28.37 -17.50 -13.40
N HIS A 426 27.15 -17.15 -12.98
CA HIS A 426 25.97 -17.07 -13.86
C HIS A 426 26.11 -16.01 -14.96
N LEU A 427 26.91 -14.97 -14.72
CA LEU A 427 27.20 -13.92 -15.68
C LEU A 427 28.39 -14.25 -16.60
N GLY A 428 29.04 -15.41 -16.47
CA GLY A 428 30.18 -15.78 -17.32
C GLY A 428 31.49 -15.07 -16.97
N ALA A 429 31.61 -14.49 -15.78
CA ALA A 429 32.71 -13.62 -15.34
C ALA A 429 33.98 -14.39 -14.96
N ALA A 430 34.53 -15.20 -15.87
CA ALA A 430 35.62 -16.13 -15.57
C ALA A 430 36.92 -15.42 -15.15
N ARG A 431 37.25 -14.27 -15.74
CA ARG A 431 38.46 -13.51 -15.40
C ARG A 431 38.34 -12.85 -14.03
N THR A 432 37.16 -12.32 -13.76
CA THR A 432 36.82 -11.70 -12.48
C THR A 432 36.85 -12.75 -11.37
N LEU A 433 36.28 -13.93 -11.60
CA LEU A 433 36.36 -15.07 -10.68
C LEU A 433 37.81 -15.49 -10.40
N TRP A 434 38.65 -15.60 -11.43
CA TRP A 434 40.07 -15.93 -11.29
C TRP A 434 40.84 -14.92 -10.42
N LYS A 435 40.52 -13.63 -10.55
CA LYS A 435 41.17 -12.58 -9.75
C LYS A 435 40.63 -12.56 -8.32
N GLU A 436 39.33 -12.72 -8.12
CA GLU A 436 38.70 -12.81 -6.79
C GLU A 436 39.21 -14.03 -6.00
N TRP A 437 39.44 -15.17 -6.66
CA TRP A 437 40.08 -16.35 -6.03
C TRP A 437 41.41 -16.02 -5.35
N ARG A 438 42.19 -15.09 -5.91
CA ARG A 438 43.50 -14.68 -5.38
C ARG A 438 43.40 -13.56 -4.36
N LEU A 439 42.49 -12.61 -4.55
CA LEU A 439 42.40 -11.40 -3.74
C LEU A 439 41.51 -11.56 -2.51
N SER A 440 40.29 -12.09 -2.68
CA SER A 440 39.25 -12.09 -1.65
C SER A 440 39.01 -13.46 -1.02
N ALA A 441 39.22 -14.56 -1.75
CA ALA A 441 39.03 -15.90 -1.18
C ALA A 441 39.93 -16.19 0.04
N PRO A 442 41.21 -15.74 0.12
CA PRO A 442 42.01 -15.90 1.35
C PRO A 442 41.38 -15.21 2.57
N GLN A 443 40.76 -14.04 2.38
CA GLN A 443 40.09 -13.30 3.45
C GLN A 443 38.82 -14.02 3.91
N ALA A 444 38.03 -14.54 2.96
CA ALA A 444 36.85 -15.35 3.27
C ALA A 444 37.23 -16.64 4.02
N ARG A 445 38.30 -17.33 3.62
CA ARG A 445 38.82 -18.53 4.32
C ARG A 445 39.29 -18.20 5.73
N ALA A 446 39.98 -17.07 5.90
CA ALA A 446 40.41 -16.60 7.22
C ALA A 446 39.20 -16.34 8.15
N LEU A 447 38.14 -15.73 7.63
CA LEU A 447 36.90 -15.48 8.38
C LEU A 447 36.11 -16.76 8.70
N ALA A 448 36.15 -17.76 7.82
CA ALA A 448 35.49 -19.05 8.03
C ALA A 448 36.10 -19.88 9.18
N GLY A 449 37.35 -19.61 9.55
CA GLY A 449 38.08 -20.30 10.60
C GLY A 449 38.54 -21.71 10.21
N THR A 450 39.51 -22.27 10.92
CA THR A 450 40.17 -23.57 10.68
C THR A 450 39.28 -24.80 10.92
N GLN A 451 37.97 -24.71 10.73
CA GLN A 451 37.12 -25.89 10.58
C GLN A 451 37.16 -26.30 9.11
N ASN A 452 37.87 -27.39 8.81
CA ASN A 452 38.07 -27.91 7.45
C ASN A 452 36.78 -27.94 6.60
N THR A 453 35.62 -28.14 7.22
CA THR A 453 34.32 -28.22 6.54
C THR A 453 33.82 -26.92 5.90
N LYS A 454 34.29 -25.73 6.31
CA LYS A 454 33.86 -24.43 5.73
C LYS A 454 34.87 -23.83 4.74
N GLY A 455 36.15 -24.17 4.86
CA GLY A 455 37.15 -23.90 3.81
C GLY A 455 36.73 -24.60 2.51
N ASP A 456 36.31 -25.86 2.64
CA ASP A 456 35.75 -26.65 1.54
C ASP A 456 34.54 -25.98 0.89
N ALA A 457 33.70 -25.26 1.66
CA ALA A 457 32.51 -24.60 1.11
C ALA A 457 32.85 -23.42 0.17
N ILE A 458 33.94 -22.69 0.45
CA ILE A 458 34.41 -21.61 -0.44
C ILE A 458 34.95 -22.22 -1.73
N ASP A 459 35.76 -23.27 -1.62
CA ASP A 459 36.35 -23.95 -2.78
C ASP A 459 35.27 -24.59 -3.66
N VAL A 460 34.26 -25.22 -3.04
CA VAL A 460 33.08 -25.73 -3.73
C VAL A 460 32.32 -24.61 -4.44
N ALA A 461 32.05 -23.48 -3.78
CA ALA A 461 31.31 -22.38 -4.40
C ALA A 461 32.05 -21.77 -5.60
N PHE A 462 33.37 -21.62 -5.52
CA PHE A 462 34.19 -21.17 -6.65
C PHE A 462 34.21 -22.21 -7.78
N ALA A 463 34.35 -23.50 -7.47
CA ALA A 463 34.26 -24.56 -8.46
C ALA A 463 32.88 -24.59 -9.15
N GLU A 464 31.80 -24.33 -8.39
CA GLU A 464 30.45 -24.19 -8.94
C GLU A 464 30.30 -22.94 -9.82
N ALA A 465 30.79 -21.79 -9.39
CA ALA A 465 30.75 -20.56 -10.16
C ALA A 465 31.54 -20.69 -11.48
N VAL A 466 32.72 -21.31 -11.45
CA VAL A 466 33.52 -21.59 -12.65
C VAL A 466 32.78 -22.52 -13.61
N ARG A 467 32.08 -23.54 -13.09
CA ARG A 467 31.24 -24.42 -13.89
C ARG A 467 30.05 -23.71 -14.52
N CYS A 468 29.44 -22.76 -13.81
CA CYS A 468 28.40 -21.92 -14.39
C CYS A 468 28.99 -21.03 -15.49
N ALA A 469 30.16 -20.41 -15.23
CA ALA A 469 30.83 -19.55 -16.18
C ALA A 469 31.25 -20.29 -17.46
N SER A 470 31.71 -21.56 -17.37
CA SER A 470 32.12 -22.35 -18.54
C SER A 470 31.00 -22.61 -19.54
N ARG A 471 29.74 -22.55 -19.11
CA ARG A 471 28.58 -22.68 -20.00
C ARG A 471 28.32 -21.41 -20.79
N VAL A 472 28.54 -20.25 -20.16
CA VAL A 472 28.13 -18.95 -20.66
C VAL A 472 29.24 -18.20 -21.39
N ILE A 473 30.51 -18.42 -21.00
CA ILE A 473 31.67 -17.68 -21.49
C ILE A 473 31.76 -17.61 -23.02
N ALA A 474 32.11 -16.43 -23.55
CA ALA A 474 32.29 -16.20 -24.98
C ALA A 474 33.40 -17.07 -25.59
N ALA A 475 33.15 -17.59 -26.80
CA ALA A 475 34.06 -18.51 -27.50
C ALA A 475 35.22 -17.82 -28.23
N GLY A 476 35.08 -16.53 -28.57
CA GLY A 476 36.00 -15.80 -29.46
C GLY A 476 36.84 -14.70 -28.81
N ASP A 477 36.99 -14.73 -27.48
CA ASP A 477 37.70 -13.70 -26.73
C ASP A 477 39.14 -14.18 -26.43
N ASP A 478 40.13 -13.77 -27.23
CA ASP A 478 41.51 -14.25 -27.08
C ASP A 478 42.20 -13.60 -25.88
N GLU A 479 42.51 -14.40 -24.85
CA GLU A 479 43.27 -13.95 -23.69
C GLU A 479 44.75 -14.17 -23.92
N THR A 480 45.53 -13.10 -23.89
CA THR A 480 46.99 -13.15 -24.13
C THR A 480 47.79 -12.60 -22.96
N ALA A 481 47.13 -12.01 -21.96
CA ALA A 481 47.79 -11.41 -20.80
C ALA A 481 47.81 -12.38 -19.61
N PRO A 482 49.00 -12.65 -19.00
CA PRO A 482 49.12 -13.62 -17.91
C PRO A 482 48.67 -13.09 -16.54
N ASP A 483 48.61 -11.76 -16.34
CA ASP A 483 48.15 -11.12 -15.11
C ASP A 483 47.53 -9.75 -15.43
N LEU A 484 46.21 -9.64 -15.24
CA LEU A 484 45.43 -8.43 -15.42
C LEU A 484 45.01 -7.86 -14.07
N SER A 485 44.81 -6.54 -13.98
CA SER A 485 44.19 -5.93 -12.80
C SER A 485 42.73 -6.41 -12.65
N LEU A 486 42.13 -6.19 -11.47
CA LEU A 486 40.74 -6.62 -11.26
C LEU A 486 39.76 -5.82 -12.11
N ASP A 487 40.01 -4.52 -12.24
CA ASP A 487 39.33 -3.59 -13.13
C ASP A 487 39.44 -4.04 -14.60
N GLU A 488 40.63 -4.43 -15.07
CA GLU A 488 40.81 -4.99 -16.41
C GLU A 488 40.04 -6.31 -16.60
N CYS A 489 40.09 -7.23 -15.63
CA CYS A 489 39.31 -8.47 -15.67
C CYS A 489 37.79 -8.18 -15.75
N ALA A 490 37.29 -7.27 -14.91
CA ALA A 490 35.87 -6.92 -14.88
C ALA A 490 35.42 -6.23 -16.18
N ARG A 491 36.26 -5.35 -16.75
CA ARG A 491 36.00 -4.69 -18.04
C ARG A 491 35.89 -5.69 -19.18
N LEU A 492 36.84 -6.62 -19.28
CA LEU A 492 36.81 -7.64 -20.32
C LEU A 492 35.59 -8.54 -20.18
N ASP A 493 35.26 -8.98 -18.96
CA ASP A 493 34.08 -9.80 -18.71
C ASP A 493 32.77 -9.03 -18.99
N TYR A 494 32.70 -7.73 -18.67
CA TYR A 494 31.53 -6.87 -18.98
C TYR A 494 31.23 -6.81 -20.49
N HIS A 495 32.27 -6.59 -21.31
CA HIS A 495 32.11 -6.56 -22.76
C HIS A 495 31.90 -7.96 -23.36
N ALA A 496 32.46 -9.00 -22.74
CA ALA A 496 32.24 -10.38 -23.18
C ALA A 496 30.77 -10.82 -23.09
N ILE A 497 29.95 -10.16 -22.25
CA ILE A 497 28.50 -10.43 -22.15
C ILE A 497 27.79 -10.27 -23.50
N GLU A 498 28.22 -9.33 -24.34
CA GLU A 498 27.66 -9.11 -25.68
C GLU A 498 27.91 -10.28 -26.62
N MET A 499 28.96 -11.06 -26.34
CA MET A 499 29.42 -12.17 -27.16
C MET A 499 28.94 -13.53 -26.63
N HIS A 500 28.11 -13.54 -25.59
CA HIS A 500 27.55 -14.78 -25.03
C HIS A 500 26.53 -15.43 -25.97
N ASP A 501 26.54 -16.76 -25.99
CA ASP A 501 25.47 -17.53 -26.61
C ASP A 501 24.24 -17.51 -25.70
N THR A 502 23.19 -16.81 -26.13
CA THR A 502 21.95 -16.67 -25.34
C THR A 502 21.26 -18.01 -25.07
N GLY A 503 21.50 -19.03 -25.91
CA GLY A 503 20.97 -20.38 -25.70
C GLY A 503 21.65 -21.10 -24.52
N ALA A 504 22.93 -20.81 -24.29
CA ALA A 504 23.74 -21.47 -23.25
C ALA A 504 23.47 -20.92 -21.84
N TRP A 505 22.68 -19.85 -21.72
CA TRP A 505 22.24 -19.30 -20.42
C TRP A 505 21.34 -20.25 -19.63
N TYR A 506 20.74 -21.23 -20.31
CA TYR A 506 19.67 -22.06 -19.79
C TYR A 506 19.99 -23.55 -19.81
N ASP A 507 21.20 -23.94 -20.23
CA ASP A 507 21.54 -25.34 -20.45
C ASP A 507 21.37 -26.17 -19.18
N ALA A 508 20.51 -27.19 -19.31
CA ALA A 508 20.26 -28.22 -18.31
C ALA A 508 21.56 -28.93 -17.91
N PRO A 509 21.64 -29.56 -16.73
CA PRO A 509 22.85 -30.23 -16.25
C PRO A 509 23.20 -31.46 -17.11
N GLY A 510 23.85 -31.23 -18.26
CA GLY A 510 24.71 -32.20 -18.93
C GLY A 510 25.95 -32.47 -18.09
N HIS A 511 26.73 -33.51 -18.44
CA HIS A 511 27.88 -34.03 -17.68
C HIS A 511 28.65 -32.91 -16.95
N THR A 512 28.45 -32.84 -15.64
CA THR A 512 29.02 -31.78 -14.81
C THR A 512 30.50 -32.07 -14.60
N PRO A 513 31.42 -31.16 -14.98
CA PRO A 513 32.84 -31.35 -14.70
C PRO A 513 33.08 -31.51 -13.20
N GLU A 514 34.03 -32.39 -12.84
CA GLU A 514 34.39 -32.67 -11.46
C GLU A 514 34.84 -31.39 -10.73
N SER A 515 34.33 -31.17 -9.51
CA SER A 515 34.64 -29.98 -8.70
C SER A 515 36.15 -29.74 -8.51
N ALA A 516 36.92 -30.82 -8.45
CA ALA A 516 38.38 -30.78 -8.34
C ALA A 516 39.07 -30.16 -9.56
N LEU A 517 38.55 -30.39 -10.77
CA LEU A 517 39.11 -29.83 -12.01
C LEU A 517 38.84 -28.32 -12.12
N ALA A 518 37.65 -27.87 -11.71
CA ALA A 518 37.28 -26.46 -11.71
C ALA A 518 38.10 -25.66 -10.68
N ALA A 519 38.34 -26.22 -9.49
CA ALA A 519 39.23 -25.60 -8.50
C ALA A 519 40.69 -25.55 -8.99
N ALA A 520 41.19 -26.63 -9.60
CA ALA A 520 42.56 -26.67 -10.13
C ALA A 520 42.79 -25.67 -11.28
N ALA A 521 41.76 -25.36 -12.07
CA ALA A 521 41.85 -24.35 -13.13
C ALA A 521 42.11 -22.95 -12.55
N LEU A 522 41.49 -22.61 -11.41
CA LEU A 522 41.67 -21.32 -10.77
C LEU A 522 43.10 -21.08 -10.28
N ASP A 523 43.86 -22.14 -9.97
CA ASP A 523 45.27 -22.03 -9.56
C ASP A 523 46.24 -21.82 -10.73
N MET A 524 45.78 -22.01 -11.98
CA MET A 524 46.59 -21.80 -13.19
C MET A 524 46.70 -20.31 -13.56
N PRO A 525 47.69 -19.91 -14.39
CA PRO A 525 47.73 -18.60 -15.04
C PRO A 525 46.44 -18.27 -15.78
N LEU A 526 46.12 -16.98 -15.95
CA LEU A 526 44.81 -16.53 -16.45
C LEU A 526 44.46 -17.11 -17.82
N ASP A 527 45.38 -17.03 -18.79
CA ASP A 527 45.26 -17.60 -20.13
C ASP A 527 44.91 -19.09 -20.10
N ILE A 528 45.65 -19.87 -19.31
CA ILE A 528 45.44 -21.32 -19.14
C ILE A 528 44.13 -21.60 -18.40
N CYS A 529 43.79 -20.81 -17.38
CA CYS A 529 42.54 -20.92 -16.66
C CYS A 529 41.36 -20.73 -17.62
N ILE A 530 41.35 -19.66 -18.41
CA ILE A 530 40.30 -19.39 -19.40
C ILE A 530 40.21 -20.51 -20.44
N GLU A 531 41.35 -21.02 -20.94
CA GLU A 531 41.37 -22.16 -21.86
C GLU A 531 40.72 -23.41 -21.22
N ARG A 532 41.06 -23.72 -19.97
CA ARG A 532 40.46 -24.85 -19.25
C ARG A 532 38.98 -24.64 -18.95
N VAL A 533 38.57 -23.43 -18.60
CA VAL A 533 37.14 -23.09 -18.42
C VAL A 533 36.37 -23.34 -19.72
N ARG A 534 36.91 -22.97 -20.88
CA ARG A 534 36.27 -23.26 -22.18
C ARG A 534 36.20 -24.75 -22.50
N GLN A 535 37.26 -25.49 -22.21
CA GLN A 535 37.31 -26.94 -22.46
C GLN A 535 36.36 -27.73 -21.54
N MET A 536 35.92 -27.13 -20.42
CA MET A 536 34.89 -27.68 -19.53
C MET A 536 33.46 -27.48 -20.06
N ARG A 537 33.27 -26.80 -21.20
CA ARG A 537 31.96 -26.63 -21.82
C ARG A 537 31.44 -28.00 -22.30
N PRO A 538 30.22 -28.41 -21.90
CA PRO A 538 29.63 -29.63 -22.44
C PRO A 538 29.46 -29.49 -23.96
N LEU A 539 29.85 -30.54 -24.70
CA LEU A 539 29.71 -30.63 -26.16
C LEU A 539 28.25 -30.65 -26.60
#